data_AF-A0AAW3YQL5-F1
#
_entry.id   AF-A0AAW3YQL5-F1
#
_cell.length_a   1.000
_cell.length_b   1.000
_cell.length_c   1.000
_cell.angle_alpha   90.00
_cell.angle_beta   90.00
_cell.angle_gamma   90.00
#
_symmetry.space_group_name_H-M   'P 1'
#
loop_
_entity.id
_entity.type
_entity.pdbx_description
1 polymer ?
#
loop_
_entity_poly.entity_id
_entity_poly.type
_entity_poly.pdbx_seq_one_letter_code
_entity_poly.pdbx_strand_id
1 'polypeptide(L)'
;MLKNAMLLGCALFAVSLPAIAAEGKKPAKEPKIEFRPLNQEEVSTVKAWVSRSLKDSDSAKFILRDRVVSVNGEPEYIYCGLVNAKNSYGGYSGWVIFQSFIVKNKYERLIASTNIGQLPDMGAFGQIGKGQAQEKILFDMCVEKGYFNGDYINADLIDKKEQ
;
A
#
# COMPACT_ATOMS: atom_id res chain seq x y z
N MET A 1 20.61 12.22 -74.20
CA MET A 1 20.84 10.77 -74.08
C MET A 1 19.70 10.17 -73.27
N LEU A 2 18.94 9.27 -73.89
CA LEU A 2 17.83 8.50 -73.30
C LEU A 2 18.30 7.64 -72.13
N LYS A 3 17.45 7.48 -71.11
CA LYS A 3 17.16 6.17 -70.49
C LYS A 3 15.80 6.21 -69.78
N ASN A 4 14.92 5.31 -70.24
CA ASN A 4 13.62 4.96 -69.69
C ASN A 4 13.74 4.38 -68.27
N ALA A 5 12.73 4.59 -67.44
CA ALA A 5 12.26 3.59 -66.49
C ALA A 5 10.75 3.75 -66.26
N MET A 6 10.05 2.68 -66.62
CA MET A 6 8.61 2.48 -66.54
C MET A 6 8.30 1.71 -65.24
N LEU A 7 7.05 1.82 -64.77
CA LEU A 7 6.38 0.98 -63.75
C LEU A 7 6.80 1.17 -62.28
N LEU A 8 5.84 1.50 -61.40
CA LEU A 8 4.92 0.52 -60.82
C LEU A 8 3.91 1.27 -59.91
N GLY A 9 2.68 1.45 -60.39
CA GLY A 9 1.57 1.85 -59.54
C GLY A 9 1.11 0.65 -58.72
N CYS A 10 1.29 0.69 -57.41
CA CYS A 10 0.61 -0.20 -56.48
C CYS A 10 -0.18 0.66 -55.50
N ALA A 11 -1.50 0.45 -55.52
CA ALA A 11 -2.49 1.16 -54.76
C ALA A 11 -2.17 1.15 -53.25
N LEU A 12 -2.09 2.35 -52.66
CA LEU A 12 -2.18 2.54 -51.22
C LEU A 12 -3.60 2.14 -50.79
N PHE A 13 -3.76 0.90 -50.31
CA PHE A 13 -4.90 0.55 -49.47
C PHE A 13 -4.77 1.32 -48.16
N ALA A 14 -5.45 2.46 -48.08
CA ALA A 14 -5.69 3.16 -46.82
C ALA A 14 -6.61 2.27 -45.97
N VAL A 15 -6.02 1.39 -45.16
CA VAL A 15 -6.73 0.72 -44.09
C VAL A 15 -7.04 1.80 -43.05
N SER A 16 -8.27 2.31 -43.09
CA SER A 16 -8.78 3.18 -42.05
C SER A 16 -8.79 2.39 -40.74
N LEU A 17 -7.85 2.68 -39.83
CA LEU A 17 -8.00 2.25 -38.45
C LEU A 17 -9.22 2.98 -37.88
N PRO A 18 -10.20 2.27 -37.31
CA PRO A 18 -11.22 2.93 -36.52
C PRO A 18 -10.51 3.65 -35.38
N ALA A 19 -10.74 4.95 -35.27
CA ALA A 19 -10.34 5.72 -34.10
C ALA A 19 -11.04 5.08 -32.89
N ILE A 20 -10.26 4.35 -32.08
CA ILE A 20 -10.69 3.97 -30.73
C ILE A 20 -10.85 5.30 -30.01
N ALA A 21 -12.09 5.74 -29.85
CA ALA A 21 -12.42 6.84 -28.97
C ALA A 21 -11.88 6.44 -27.58
N ALA A 22 -10.86 7.15 -27.12
CA ALA A 22 -10.47 7.10 -25.73
C ALA A 22 -11.69 7.58 -24.94
N GLU A 23 -12.45 6.66 -24.37
CA GLU A 23 -13.49 6.98 -23.40
C GLU A 23 -12.77 7.69 -22.24
N GLY A 24 -12.88 9.02 -22.23
CA GLY A 24 -12.38 9.83 -21.13
C GLY A 24 -13.07 9.37 -19.86
N LYS A 25 -12.35 8.64 -19.01
CA LYS A 25 -12.81 8.31 -17.66
C LYS A 25 -13.19 9.63 -16.99
N LYS A 26 -14.49 9.83 -16.72
CA LYS A 26 -14.97 10.92 -15.87
C LYS A 26 -14.12 10.92 -14.60
N PRO A 27 -13.65 12.08 -14.10
CA PRO A 27 -12.87 12.13 -12.87
C PRO A 27 -13.71 11.51 -11.76
N ALA A 28 -13.17 10.46 -11.15
CA ALA A 28 -13.80 9.82 -10.01
C ALA A 28 -13.91 10.86 -8.88
N LYS A 29 -15.09 10.96 -8.26
CA LYS A 29 -15.29 11.83 -7.09
C LYS A 29 -14.34 11.37 -5.98
N GLU A 30 -13.60 12.30 -5.38
CA GLU A 30 -12.72 11.99 -4.24
C GLU A 30 -13.50 11.29 -3.12
N PRO A 31 -12.89 10.26 -2.47
CA PRO A 31 -13.57 9.51 -1.42
C PRO A 31 -13.85 10.40 -0.21
N LYS A 32 -15.05 10.29 0.36
CA LYS A 32 -15.38 10.92 1.66
C LYS A 32 -14.88 10.01 2.78
N ILE A 33 -13.87 10.45 3.53
CA ILE A 33 -13.24 9.65 4.57
C ILE A 33 -13.50 10.28 5.95
N GLU A 34 -13.93 9.47 6.90
CA GLU A 34 -14.16 9.89 8.28
C GLU A 34 -13.12 9.28 9.22
N PHE A 35 -12.58 10.11 10.10
CA PHE A 35 -11.49 9.74 11.01
C PHE A 35 -11.87 10.00 12.46
N ARG A 36 -11.21 9.27 13.37
CA ARG A 36 -11.15 9.61 14.80
C ARG A 36 -9.85 9.08 15.43
N PRO A 37 -9.43 9.62 16.58
CA PRO A 37 -8.37 9.00 17.36
C PRO A 37 -8.70 7.54 17.72
N LEU A 38 -7.65 6.72 17.83
CA LEU A 38 -7.76 5.39 18.43
C LEU A 38 -8.11 5.51 19.92
N ASN A 39 -8.96 4.62 20.40
CA ASN A 39 -9.15 4.44 21.84
C ASN A 39 -8.07 3.51 22.43
N GLN A 40 -7.98 3.44 23.77
CA GLN A 40 -6.94 2.67 24.46
C GLN A 40 -7.00 1.16 24.16
N GLU A 41 -8.20 0.58 24.01
CA GLU A 41 -8.38 -0.83 23.68
C GLU A 41 -7.85 -1.14 22.28
N GLU A 42 -8.12 -0.26 21.31
CA GLU A 42 -7.61 -0.36 19.94
C GLU A 42 -6.10 -0.21 19.89
N VAL A 43 -5.54 0.79 20.59
CA VAL A 43 -4.08 0.97 20.70
C VAL A 43 -3.42 -0.29 21.24
N SER A 44 -3.93 -0.82 22.36
CA SER A 44 -3.36 -2.01 22.99
C SER A 44 -3.49 -3.26 22.11
N THR A 45 -4.66 -3.46 21.48
CA THR A 45 -4.92 -4.58 20.57
C THR A 45 -3.98 -4.52 19.36
N VAL A 46 -3.92 -3.39 18.66
CA VAL A 46 -3.07 -3.24 17.47
C VAL A 46 -1.61 -3.49 17.81
N LYS A 47 -1.09 -2.84 18.85
CA LYS A 47 0.31 -3.02 19.25
C LYS A 47 0.61 -4.48 19.58
N ALA A 48 -0.26 -5.14 20.34
CA ALA A 48 -0.05 -6.54 20.72
C ALA A 48 -0.03 -7.48 19.51
N TRP A 49 -0.96 -7.33 18.57
CA TRP A 49 -1.04 -8.18 17.39
C TRP A 49 0.07 -7.90 16.39
N VAL A 50 0.44 -6.63 16.19
CA VAL A 50 1.60 -6.26 15.38
C VAL A 50 2.88 -6.82 15.98
N SER A 51 3.15 -6.61 17.27
CA SER A 51 4.35 -7.12 17.95
C SER A 51 4.49 -8.64 17.84
N ARG A 52 3.40 -9.40 17.89
CA ARG A 52 3.41 -10.87 17.73
C ARG A 52 3.86 -11.33 16.34
N SER A 53 3.71 -10.48 15.33
CA SER A 53 4.13 -10.77 13.96
C SER A 53 5.60 -10.40 13.68
N LEU A 54 6.27 -9.77 14.65
CA LEU A 54 7.67 -9.37 14.56
C LEU A 54 8.60 -10.49 15.07
N LYS A 55 9.85 -10.44 14.63
CA LYS A 55 10.90 -11.35 15.09
C LYS A 55 11.37 -11.03 16.50
N ASP A 56 11.49 -9.75 16.81
CA ASP A 56 11.77 -9.23 18.15
C ASP A 56 10.60 -8.33 18.57
N SER A 57 9.64 -8.93 19.28
CA SER A 57 8.41 -8.27 19.71
C SER A 57 8.65 -7.09 20.64
N ASP A 58 9.69 -7.17 21.47
CA ASP A 58 9.95 -6.23 22.57
C ASP A 58 10.71 -5.00 22.07
N SER A 59 11.38 -5.12 20.93
CA SER A 59 12.04 -4.00 20.25
C SER A 59 11.08 -3.05 19.51
N ALA A 60 9.79 -3.39 19.44
CA ALA A 60 8.80 -2.72 18.59
C ALA A 60 8.61 -1.24 18.94
N LYS A 61 8.73 -0.40 17.92
CA LYS A 61 8.39 1.03 17.95
C LYS A 61 7.26 1.28 16.98
N PHE A 62 6.33 2.15 17.36
CA PHE A 62 5.09 2.36 16.62
C PHE A 62 4.88 3.83 16.28
N ILE A 63 4.42 4.08 15.05
CA ILE A 63 3.80 5.34 14.66
C ILE A 63 2.36 5.00 14.30
N LEU A 64 1.44 5.47 15.14
CA LEU A 64 0.00 5.28 14.96
C LEU A 64 -0.61 6.51 14.28
N ARG A 65 -1.75 6.31 13.64
CA ARG A 65 -2.56 7.32 12.97
C ARG A 65 -3.97 7.31 13.54
N ASP A 66 -4.72 8.34 13.21
CA ASP A 66 -6.15 8.31 13.44
C ASP A 66 -6.77 7.15 12.66
N ARG A 67 -7.78 6.53 13.28
CA ARG A 67 -8.53 5.44 12.69
C ARG A 67 -9.47 6.01 11.64
N VAL A 68 -9.38 5.48 10.43
CA VAL A 68 -10.44 5.59 9.43
C VAL A 68 -11.62 4.75 9.91
N VAL A 69 -12.78 5.38 10.11
CA VAL A 69 -14.00 4.69 10.55
C VAL A 69 -14.98 4.45 9.42
N SER A 70 -14.97 5.28 8.39
CA SER A 70 -15.78 5.06 7.19
C SER A 70 -15.12 5.62 5.93
N VAL A 71 -15.38 4.97 4.80
CA VAL A 71 -15.05 5.43 3.46
C VAL A 71 -16.34 5.44 2.64
N ASN A 72 -16.74 6.61 2.16
CA ASN A 72 -18.00 6.84 1.45
C ASN A 72 -19.25 6.39 2.24
N GLY A 73 -19.18 6.45 3.57
CA GLY A 73 -20.26 6.04 4.47
C GLY A 73 -20.26 4.55 4.81
N GLU A 74 -19.40 3.74 4.19
CA GLU A 74 -19.23 2.32 4.51
C GLU A 74 -18.23 2.14 5.66
N PRO A 75 -18.49 1.29 6.66
CA PRO A 75 -17.58 1.04 7.76
C PRO A 75 -16.21 0.50 7.32
N GLU A 76 -15.14 1.01 7.92
CA GLU A 76 -13.77 0.56 7.67
C GLU A 76 -13.19 -0.20 8.89
N TYR A 77 -12.63 -1.37 8.61
CA TYR A 77 -12.07 -2.29 9.60
C TYR A 77 -10.56 -2.41 9.49
N ILE A 78 -9.98 -1.93 8.39
CA ILE A 78 -8.55 -1.85 8.17
C ILE A 78 -7.99 -0.65 8.92
N TYR A 79 -6.98 -0.93 9.72
CA TYR A 79 -6.15 0.04 10.39
C TYR A 79 -4.71 -0.07 9.92
N CYS A 80 -4.12 1.05 9.51
CA CYS A 80 -2.74 1.11 9.06
C CYS A 80 -1.88 1.98 9.97
N GLY A 81 -0.61 1.61 10.08
CA GLY A 81 0.40 2.38 10.79
C GLY A 81 1.80 1.95 10.39
N LEU A 82 2.82 2.52 11.03
CA LEU A 82 4.21 2.13 10.81
C LEU A 82 4.76 1.44 12.07
N VAL A 83 5.60 0.44 11.83
CA VAL A 83 6.33 -0.27 12.87
C VAL A 83 7.80 -0.38 12.49
N ASN A 84 8.68 -0.29 13.49
CA ASN A 84 10.09 -0.59 13.33
C ASN A 84 10.51 -1.52 14.47
N ALA A 85 11.29 -2.55 14.15
CA ALA A 85 11.75 -3.55 15.09
C ALA A 85 13.08 -4.15 14.63
N LYS A 86 13.72 -4.89 15.53
CA LYS A 86 14.94 -5.62 15.23
C LYS A 86 14.66 -6.85 14.37
N ASN A 87 15.54 -7.09 13.40
CA ASN A 87 15.53 -8.27 12.55
C ASN A 87 16.35 -9.43 13.16
N SER A 88 16.59 -10.48 12.39
CA SER A 88 17.34 -11.67 12.86
C SER A 88 18.80 -11.39 13.21
N TYR A 89 19.36 -10.26 12.75
CA TYR A 89 20.72 -9.82 13.07
C TYR A 89 20.77 -8.91 14.31
N GLY A 90 19.61 -8.60 14.92
CA GLY A 90 19.52 -7.74 16.11
C GLY A 90 19.54 -6.22 15.82
N GLY A 91 19.60 -5.82 14.55
CA GLY A 91 19.55 -4.43 14.11
C GLY A 91 18.14 -4.03 13.67
N TYR A 92 17.83 -2.74 13.79
CA TYR A 92 16.59 -2.17 13.23
C TYR A 92 16.68 -2.10 11.70
N SER A 93 15.64 -2.55 10.99
CA SER A 93 15.62 -2.55 9.51
C SER A 93 14.97 -1.30 8.90
N GLY A 94 14.45 -0.38 9.72
CA GLY A 94 13.71 0.78 9.25
C GLY A 94 12.22 0.66 9.50
N TRP A 95 11.51 1.76 9.27
CA TRP A 95 10.05 1.78 9.39
C TRP A 95 9.43 1.04 8.22
N VAL A 96 8.48 0.16 8.52
CA VAL A 96 7.66 -0.55 7.53
C VAL A 96 6.20 -0.40 7.89
N ILE A 97 5.34 -0.52 6.89
CA ILE A 97 3.90 -0.48 7.10
C ILE A 97 3.42 -1.75 7.75
N PHE A 98 2.44 -1.60 8.63
CA PHE A 98 1.58 -2.70 9.01
C PHE A 98 0.14 -2.38 8.66
N GLN A 99 -0.58 -3.42 8.27
CA GLN A 99 -2.02 -3.41 8.09
C GLN A 99 -2.63 -4.35 9.11
N SER A 100 -3.62 -3.88 9.88
CA SER A 100 -4.37 -4.68 10.83
C SER A 100 -5.87 -4.63 10.54
N PHE A 101 -6.49 -5.80 10.34
CA PHE A 101 -7.94 -5.92 10.27
C PHE A 101 -8.50 -6.08 11.69
N ILE A 102 -9.18 -5.05 12.21
CA ILE A 102 -9.64 -4.99 13.60
C ILE A 102 -11.14 -5.26 13.67
N VAL A 103 -11.52 -6.32 14.38
CA VAL A 103 -12.93 -6.70 14.59
C VAL A 103 -13.16 -7.19 16.01
N LYS A 104 -14.43 -7.21 16.42
CA LYS A 104 -14.84 -7.89 17.65
C LYS A 104 -15.14 -9.35 17.36
N ASN A 105 -14.71 -10.24 18.24
CA ASN A 105 -15.12 -11.64 18.21
C ASN A 105 -16.48 -11.85 18.91
N LYS A 106 -16.97 -13.09 18.94
CA LYS A 106 -18.24 -13.46 19.62
C LYS A 106 -18.30 -13.17 21.13
N TYR A 107 -17.18 -12.80 21.75
CA TYR A 107 -17.07 -12.45 23.16
C TYR A 107 -16.90 -10.93 23.37
N GLU A 108 -17.20 -10.12 22.35
CA GLU A 108 -17.05 -8.66 22.36
C GLU A 108 -15.62 -8.15 22.58
N ARG A 109 -14.60 -9.01 22.39
CA ARG A 109 -13.20 -8.63 22.51
C ARG A 109 -12.64 -8.22 21.16
N LEU A 110 -11.90 -7.11 21.12
CA LEU A 110 -11.14 -6.75 19.94
C LEU A 110 -10.05 -7.79 19.65
N ILE A 111 -10.01 -8.23 18.40
CA ILE A 111 -8.94 -9.03 17.82
C ILE A 111 -8.47 -8.33 16.55
N ALA A 112 -7.23 -8.61 16.15
CA ALA A 112 -6.70 -8.11 14.90
C ALA A 112 -6.07 -9.24 14.09
N SER A 113 -6.08 -9.13 12.76
CA SER A 113 -5.20 -9.91 11.88
C SER A 113 -4.22 -8.95 11.24
N THR A 114 -2.91 -9.21 11.36
CA THR A 114 -1.88 -8.24 10.99
C THR A 114 -0.99 -8.76 9.87
N ASN A 115 -0.79 -7.91 8.86
CA ASN A 115 0.25 -8.04 7.85
C ASN A 115 1.32 -6.99 8.09
N ILE A 116 2.59 -7.40 8.04
CA ILE A 116 3.75 -6.51 8.09
C ILE A 116 4.34 -6.48 6.68
N GLY A 117 4.63 -5.29 6.17
CA GLY A 117 5.26 -5.14 4.88
C GLY A 117 6.65 -5.78 4.85
N GLN A 118 7.00 -6.32 3.69
CA GLN A 118 8.32 -6.86 3.42
C GLN A 118 9.08 -5.86 2.55
N LEU A 119 10.26 -5.46 3.01
CA LEU A 119 11.13 -4.55 2.27
C LEU A 119 11.65 -5.26 1.01
N PRO A 120 11.63 -4.61 -0.16
CA PRO A 120 12.20 -5.19 -1.38
C PRO A 120 13.69 -5.48 -1.17
N ASP A 121 14.20 -6.50 -1.86
CA ASP A 121 15.62 -6.91 -1.87
C ASP A 121 16.20 -7.35 -0.51
N MET A 122 15.41 -7.35 0.57
CA MET A 122 15.79 -7.94 1.84
C MET A 122 15.44 -9.43 1.90
N GLY A 123 16.46 -10.27 2.04
CA GLY A 123 16.27 -11.69 2.32
C GLY A 123 15.55 -11.93 3.65
N ALA A 124 15.03 -13.15 3.84
CA ALA A 124 14.17 -13.51 4.98
C ALA A 124 14.74 -13.10 6.34
N PHE A 125 16.06 -13.09 6.54
CA PHE A 125 16.72 -12.68 7.79
C PHE A 125 16.71 -11.17 8.05
N GLY A 126 16.78 -10.34 7.00
CA GLY A 126 16.77 -8.87 7.09
C GLY A 126 15.39 -8.28 7.39
N GLN A 127 14.33 -9.03 7.10
CA GLN A 127 12.94 -8.64 7.40
C GLN A 127 12.70 -8.59 8.90
N ILE A 128 11.81 -7.70 9.36
CA ILE A 128 11.47 -7.56 10.79
C ILE A 128 10.37 -8.54 11.25
N GLY A 129 9.67 -9.16 10.31
CA GLY A 129 8.55 -10.06 10.56
C GLY A 129 8.37 -11.05 9.41
N LYS A 130 7.44 -12.01 9.58
CA LYS A 130 7.17 -13.09 8.62
C LYS A 130 6.11 -12.72 7.57
N GLY A 131 5.96 -11.43 7.25
CA GLY A 131 4.95 -10.95 6.31
C GLY A 131 5.11 -11.56 4.92
N GLN A 132 4.01 -11.64 4.17
CA GLN A 132 4.01 -12.14 2.79
C GLN A 132 3.75 -11.02 1.77
N ALA A 133 3.23 -9.88 2.21
CA ALA A 133 2.90 -8.77 1.35
C ALA A 133 4.10 -7.84 1.20
N GLN A 134 4.35 -7.41 -0.04
CA GLN A 134 5.36 -6.39 -0.33
C GLN A 134 4.94 -5.07 0.31
N GLU A 135 5.92 -4.33 0.86
CA GLU A 135 5.72 -3.03 1.49
C GLU A 135 4.86 -2.09 0.64
N LYS A 136 5.20 -1.95 -0.64
CA LYS A 136 4.50 -1.06 -1.58
C LYS A 136 3.02 -1.42 -1.74
N ILE A 137 2.69 -2.71 -1.81
CA ILE A 137 1.30 -3.16 -2.00
C ILE A 137 0.46 -2.81 -0.76
N LEU A 138 1.00 -3.05 0.44
CA LEU A 138 0.32 -2.66 1.66
C LEU A 138 0.19 -1.14 1.78
N PHE A 139 1.22 -0.40 1.36
CA PHE A 139 1.22 1.06 1.37
C PHE A 139 0.13 1.64 0.46
N ASP A 140 0.09 1.23 -0.81
CA ASP A 140 -0.90 1.72 -1.78
C ASP A 140 -2.34 1.45 -1.27
N MET A 141 -2.59 0.24 -0.77
CA MET A 141 -3.88 -0.12 -0.17
C MET A 141 -4.23 0.77 1.03
N CYS A 142 -3.29 1.04 1.93
CA CYS A 142 -3.55 1.91 3.07
C CYS A 142 -3.82 3.37 2.65
N VAL A 143 -3.15 3.86 1.62
CA VAL A 143 -3.41 5.19 1.03
C VAL A 143 -4.80 5.26 0.41
N GLU A 144 -5.22 4.24 -0.33
CA GLU A 144 -6.58 4.15 -0.88
C GLU A 144 -7.65 4.19 0.22
N LYS A 145 -7.32 3.71 1.42
CA LYS A 145 -8.19 3.78 2.60
C LYS A 145 -8.12 5.11 3.36
N GLY A 146 -7.29 6.05 2.93
CA GLY A 146 -7.17 7.38 3.53
C GLY A 146 -6.04 7.55 4.54
N TYR A 147 -5.21 6.53 4.76
CA TYR A 147 -4.05 6.66 5.62
C TYR A 147 -2.90 7.36 4.88
N PHE A 148 -2.06 8.10 5.61
CA PHE A 148 -0.83 8.74 5.09
C PHE A 148 -1.03 9.85 4.05
N ASN A 149 -2.26 10.34 3.85
CA ASN A 149 -2.50 11.52 3.01
C ASN A 149 -1.81 12.76 3.60
N GLY A 150 -0.84 13.34 2.87
CA GLY A 150 -0.14 14.58 3.24
C GLY A 150 1.07 14.43 4.17
N ASP A 151 1.26 13.26 4.79
CA ASP A 151 2.41 12.97 5.67
C ASP A 151 3.45 12.12 4.92
N TYR A 152 4.34 12.79 4.19
CA TYR A 152 5.44 12.18 3.44
C TYR A 152 6.59 11.68 4.34
N ILE A 153 6.31 10.81 5.31
CA ILE A 153 7.38 10.06 5.99
C ILE A 153 8.13 9.15 4.98
N ASN A 154 7.61 8.98 3.75
CA ASN A 154 8.01 7.96 2.80
C ASN A 154 8.45 8.47 1.42
N ALA A 155 9.18 9.59 1.35
CA ALA A 155 10.04 9.77 0.18
C ALA A 155 11.07 8.62 0.06
N ASP A 156 11.40 7.97 1.20
CA ASP A 156 12.35 6.86 1.28
C ASP A 156 11.73 5.44 1.21
N LEU A 157 10.41 5.26 1.51
CA LEU A 157 9.74 3.94 1.38
C LEU A 157 9.10 3.71 0.00
N ILE A 158 8.76 4.80 -0.69
CA ILE A 158 8.31 4.77 -2.08
C ILE A 158 9.51 5.26 -2.86
N ASP A 159 10.40 4.36 -3.27
CA ASP A 159 11.51 4.70 -4.15
C ASP A 159 10.91 5.33 -5.42
N LYS A 160 10.82 6.67 -5.47
CA LYS A 160 10.65 7.41 -6.73
C LYS A 160 11.99 7.34 -7.45
N LYS A 161 12.32 6.16 -7.95
CA LYS A 161 13.19 6.02 -9.11
C LYS A 161 12.33 6.02 -10.37
N GLU A 162 11.72 7.16 -10.64
CA GLU A 162 11.40 7.55 -12.02
C GLU A 162 11.65 9.06 -12.15
N GLN A 163 12.93 9.39 -12.36
CA GLN A 163 13.33 10.43 -13.31
C GLN A 163 14.24 9.78 -14.35
#